data_AF-A0A851FYR6-F1
#
_entry.id   AF-A0A851FYR6-F1
#
_cell.length_a   1.000
_cell.length_b   1.000
_cell.length_c   1.000
_cell.angle_alpha   90.00
_cell.angle_beta   90.00
_cell.angle_gamma   90.00
#
_symmetry.space_group_name_H-M   'P 1'
#
loop_
_entity.id
_entity.type
_entity.pdbx_description
1 polymer ?
#
loop_
_entity_poly.entity_id
_entity_poly.type
_entity_poly.pdbx_seq_one_letter_code
_entity_poly.pdbx_strand_id
1 'polypeptide(L)'
;MATVKKAPESPYLHPLPLPDVVHTTSPLLAAPDRVDGGRCFCCGSEVKHRFLLPESLPLTRLAETAEDTLIRLDRAQETLQRLEARPSPQDLAEREKFQKALRDAGTGLQHASLAARRLALRHIPARLITDTTVLSTQELAELRLLKPTFHLCYVCHAWHALNGFAAAQGSMVWFPDLHPRSIVALNRKALQAVFSNSPTVVREGRKVLTELLRHRLPLEERFGGWRPADFADALRRFPPSMRGELREKMTGVALILTHDSVTDWEDISETP
;
A
#
# COMPACT_ATOMS: atom_id res chain seq x y z
N MET A 1 -5.87 -26.25 -25.45
CA MET A 1 -5.15 -25.12 -24.82
C MET A 1 -6.18 -24.12 -24.34
N ALA A 2 -6.46 -24.09 -23.03
CA ALA A 2 -7.40 -23.13 -22.47
C ALA A 2 -6.78 -21.73 -22.56
N THR A 3 -7.44 -20.83 -23.27
CA THR A 3 -7.11 -19.40 -23.29
C THR A 3 -7.18 -18.89 -21.85
N VAL A 4 -6.02 -18.62 -21.25
CA VAL A 4 -5.91 -17.92 -19.98
C VAL A 4 -6.55 -16.55 -20.21
N LYS A 5 -7.81 -16.38 -19.81
CA LYS A 5 -8.41 -15.05 -19.69
C LYS A 5 -7.51 -14.29 -18.73
N LYS A 6 -6.80 -13.27 -19.23
CA LYS A 6 -6.06 -12.34 -18.38
C LYS A 6 -7.06 -11.87 -17.32
N ALA A 7 -6.82 -12.23 -16.07
CA ALA A 7 -7.59 -11.71 -14.96
C ALA A 7 -7.54 -10.18 -15.03
N PRO A 8 -8.62 -9.47 -14.63
CA PRO A 8 -8.59 -8.02 -14.59
C PRO A 8 -7.42 -7.59 -13.69
N GLU A 9 -6.39 -7.02 -14.29
CA GLU A 9 -5.24 -6.47 -13.58
C GLU A 9 -5.76 -5.40 -12.62
N SER A 10 -5.32 -5.46 -11.36
CA SER A 10 -5.64 -4.42 -10.37
C SER A 10 -5.35 -3.03 -10.99
N PRO A 11 -6.28 -2.06 -10.93
CA PRO A 11 -6.04 -0.73 -11.45
C PRO A 11 -4.89 -0.02 -10.69
N TYR A 12 -4.52 -0.54 -9.52
CA TYR A 12 -3.46 -0.04 -8.65
C TYR A 12 -2.24 -0.94 -8.71
N LEU A 13 -1.05 -0.35 -8.79
CA LEU A 13 0.22 -1.08 -8.90
C LEU A 13 0.62 -1.80 -7.60
N HIS A 14 0.27 -1.21 -6.47
CA HIS A 14 0.53 -1.76 -5.14
C HIS A 14 -0.69 -1.49 -4.25
N PRO A 15 -1.79 -2.25 -4.42
CA PRO A 15 -2.94 -2.11 -3.53
C PRO A 15 -2.45 -2.47 -2.13
N LEU A 16 -2.16 -1.46 -1.32
CA LEU A 16 -1.83 -1.59 0.08
C LEU A 16 -2.89 -0.85 0.90
N PRO A 17 -3.19 -1.33 2.11
CA PRO A 17 -2.76 -2.61 2.68
C PRO A 17 -3.52 -3.80 2.07
N LEU A 18 -2.83 -4.86 1.68
CA LEU A 18 -3.48 -6.18 1.52
C LEU A 18 -3.26 -6.95 2.82
N PRO A 19 -4.23 -7.76 3.27
CA PRO A 19 -4.02 -8.55 4.45
C PRO A 19 -2.80 -9.46 4.30
N ASP A 20 -1.93 -9.44 5.30
CA ASP A 20 -0.68 -10.17 5.27
C ASP A 20 -0.23 -10.61 6.66
N VAL A 21 0.50 -11.73 6.69
CA VAL A 21 1.12 -12.41 7.84
C VAL A 21 0.17 -12.95 8.92
N VAL A 22 0.44 -14.20 9.27
CA VAL A 22 0.10 -14.81 10.56
C VAL A 22 1.41 -15.02 11.28
N HIS A 23 1.68 -14.21 12.31
CA HIS A 23 3.00 -14.16 12.96
C HIS A 23 3.27 -15.36 13.87
N THR A 24 2.23 -16.11 14.26
CA THR A 24 2.34 -17.20 15.24
C THR A 24 1.37 -18.33 14.92
N THR A 25 1.64 -19.52 15.46
CA THR A 25 0.66 -20.62 15.48
C THR A 25 -0.48 -20.38 16.48
N SER A 26 -0.29 -19.41 17.39
CA SER A 26 -1.27 -19.02 18.39
C SER A 26 -2.54 -18.44 17.74
N PRO A 27 -3.72 -18.76 18.28
CA PRO A 27 -4.99 -18.27 17.75
C PRO A 27 -5.16 -16.75 17.86
N LEU A 28 -4.47 -16.11 18.82
CA LEU A 28 -4.44 -14.67 19.01
C LEU A 28 -2.99 -14.17 19.09
N LEU A 29 -2.72 -13.04 18.45
CA LEU A 29 -1.45 -12.32 18.59
C LEU A 29 -1.39 -11.58 19.93
N ALA A 30 -0.18 -11.39 20.44
CA ALA A 30 0.06 -10.46 21.53
C ALA A 30 -0.33 -9.03 21.12
N ALA A 31 -0.54 -8.16 22.11
CA ALA A 31 -0.73 -6.74 21.84
C ALA A 31 0.50 -6.20 21.10
N PRO A 32 0.32 -5.40 20.03
CA PRO A 32 1.44 -4.87 19.27
C PRO A 32 2.21 -3.82 20.06
N ASP A 33 3.51 -3.76 19.85
CA ASP A 33 4.36 -2.75 20.47
C ASP A 33 4.02 -1.36 19.93
N ARG A 34 3.64 -0.45 20.84
CA ARG A 34 3.38 0.96 20.54
C ARG A 34 4.72 1.70 20.37
N VAL A 35 4.78 2.54 19.33
CA VAL A 35 5.94 3.36 18.95
C VAL A 35 5.49 4.80 18.82
N ASP A 36 6.44 5.73 19.00
CA ASP A 36 6.20 7.17 18.83
C ASP A 36 5.52 7.51 17.50
N GLY A 37 4.73 8.58 17.53
CA GLY A 37 3.95 9.09 16.43
C GLY A 37 4.74 9.42 15.16
N GLY A 38 3.98 9.77 14.12
CA GLY A 38 4.48 10.13 12.81
C GLY A 38 3.76 9.38 11.70
N ARG A 39 4.40 9.34 10.53
CA ARG A 39 3.77 8.82 9.33
C ARG A 39 3.65 7.30 9.31
N CYS A 40 2.45 6.80 8.99
CA CYS A 40 2.22 5.38 8.75
C CYS A 40 2.84 4.95 7.40
N PHE A 41 3.62 3.86 7.40
CA PHE A 41 4.24 3.31 6.18
C PHE A 41 3.21 2.97 5.08
N CYS A 42 2.10 2.31 5.44
CA CYS A 42 1.10 1.86 4.46
C CYS A 42 0.23 2.99 3.90
N CYS A 43 -0.43 3.76 4.77
CA CYS A 43 -1.44 4.74 4.34
C CYS A 43 -0.92 6.19 4.28
N GLY A 44 0.28 6.47 4.78
CA GLY A 44 0.87 7.80 4.77
C GLY A 44 0.20 8.83 5.69
N SER A 45 -0.73 8.42 6.56
CA SER A 45 -1.35 9.32 7.54
C SER A 45 -0.39 9.58 8.71
N GLU A 46 -0.34 10.83 9.16
CA GLU A 46 0.35 11.25 10.38
C GLU A 46 -0.52 10.92 11.60
N VAL A 47 0.00 10.09 12.50
CA VAL A 47 -0.75 9.58 13.65
C VAL A 47 0.02 9.80 14.95
N LYS A 48 -0.70 9.93 16.07
CA LYS A 48 -0.08 10.13 17.39
C LYS A 48 0.72 8.92 17.86
N HIS A 49 0.24 7.72 17.54
CA HIS A 49 0.87 6.46 17.89
C HIS A 49 0.96 5.56 16.65
N ARG A 50 2.07 4.83 16.54
CA ARG A 50 2.27 3.79 15.54
C ARG A 50 2.52 2.45 16.22
N PHE A 51 2.45 1.39 15.43
CA PHE A 51 2.62 0.02 15.88
C PHE A 51 3.68 -0.64 15.04
N LEU A 52 4.63 -1.28 15.71
CA LEU A 52 5.68 -2.03 15.05
C LEU A 52 5.10 -3.29 14.42
N LEU A 53 5.26 -3.42 13.12
CA LEU A 53 5.07 -4.69 12.43
C LEU A 53 6.47 -5.28 12.14
N PRO A 54 6.91 -6.33 12.85
CA PRO A 54 8.29 -6.81 12.75
C PRO A 54 8.62 -7.36 11.37
N GLU A 55 7.65 -8.03 10.73
CA GLU A 55 7.84 -8.68 9.45
C GLU A 55 6.61 -8.54 8.56
N SER A 56 6.81 -8.20 7.28
CA SER A 56 5.76 -8.31 6.26
C SER A 56 6.38 -8.39 4.87
N LEU A 57 6.27 -9.56 4.25
CA LEU A 57 6.80 -9.81 2.90
C LEU A 57 6.36 -8.79 1.82
N PRO A 58 5.09 -8.40 1.65
CA PRO A 58 4.67 -7.39 0.69
C PRO A 58 5.20 -5.99 1.03
N LEU A 59 5.35 -5.63 2.30
CA LEU A 59 5.96 -4.34 2.67
C LEU A 59 7.47 -4.36 2.43
N THR A 60 8.15 -5.48 2.72
CA THR A 60 9.54 -5.71 2.36
C THR A 60 9.75 -5.61 0.86
N ARG A 61 8.95 -6.33 0.05
CA ARG A 61 9.02 -6.25 -1.43
C ARG A 61 8.77 -4.83 -1.94
N LEU A 62 7.84 -4.10 -1.33
CA LEU A 62 7.60 -2.71 -1.71
C LEU A 62 8.83 -1.83 -1.41
N ALA A 63 9.43 -1.98 -0.22
CA ALA A 63 10.63 -1.25 0.16
C ALA A 63 11.82 -1.57 -0.76
N GLU A 64 12.07 -2.86 -1.02
CA GLU A 64 13.10 -3.33 -1.97
C GLU A 64 12.85 -2.79 -3.38
N THR A 65 11.61 -2.85 -3.87
CA THR A 65 11.25 -2.31 -5.19
C THR A 65 11.47 -0.80 -5.26
N ALA A 66 11.17 -0.08 -4.19
CA ALA A 66 11.40 1.37 -4.09
C ALA A 66 12.89 1.71 -4.10
N GLU A 67 13.70 0.96 -3.36
CA GLU A 67 15.16 1.10 -3.33
C GLU A 67 15.79 0.81 -4.70
N ASP A 68 15.45 -0.32 -5.31
CA ASP A 68 15.90 -0.69 -6.66
C ASP A 68 15.54 0.40 -7.69
N THR A 69 14.34 0.97 -7.56
CA THR A 69 13.85 2.01 -8.47
C THR A 69 14.60 3.32 -8.27
N LEU A 70 14.93 3.69 -7.02
CA LEU A 70 15.80 4.83 -6.74
C LEU A 70 17.20 4.65 -7.34
N ILE A 71 17.80 3.47 -7.20
CA ILE A 71 19.11 3.16 -7.79
C ILE A 71 19.05 3.26 -9.32
N ARG A 72 18.00 2.74 -9.96
CA ARG A 72 17.83 2.84 -11.42
C ARG A 72 17.64 4.27 -11.89
N LEU A 73 16.86 5.07 -11.15
CA LEU A 73 16.64 6.49 -11.46
C LEU A 73 17.95 7.27 -11.41
N ASP A 74 18.73 7.07 -10.33
CA ASP A 74 20.03 7.73 -10.14
C ASP A 74 21.01 7.36 -11.26
N ARG A 75 21.16 6.06 -11.57
CA ARG A 75 22.01 5.59 -12.68
C ARG A 75 21.59 6.16 -14.04
N ALA A 76 20.30 6.25 -14.31
CA ALA A 76 19.79 6.81 -15.57
C ALA A 76 20.11 8.32 -15.66
N GLN A 77 19.96 9.05 -14.56
CA GLN A 77 20.30 10.46 -14.47
C GLN A 77 21.80 10.69 -14.65
N GLU A 78 22.66 9.94 -13.95
CA GLU A 78 24.12 10.01 -14.11
C GLU A 78 24.56 9.71 -15.55
N THR A 79 23.95 8.70 -16.18
CA THR A 79 24.29 8.31 -17.55
C THR A 79 24.00 9.44 -18.54
N LEU A 80 22.84 10.08 -18.42
CA LEU A 80 22.47 11.21 -19.27
C LEU A 80 23.42 12.40 -19.03
N GLN A 81 23.64 12.78 -17.76
CA GLN A 81 24.54 13.89 -17.41
C GLN A 81 25.97 13.68 -17.92
N ARG A 82 26.50 12.45 -17.82
CA ARG A 82 27.83 12.11 -18.35
C ARG A 82 27.92 12.21 -19.87
N LEU A 83 26.83 11.94 -20.59
CA LEU A 83 26.80 12.09 -22.05
C LEU A 83 26.66 13.56 -22.45
N GLU A 84 25.81 14.32 -21.76
CA GLU A 84 25.61 15.76 -22.01
C GLU A 84 26.87 16.60 -21.74
N ALA A 85 27.68 16.18 -20.75
CA ALA A 85 28.95 16.84 -20.43
C ALA A 85 30.05 16.59 -21.48
N ARG A 86 29.90 15.60 -22.37
CA ARG A 86 30.91 15.30 -23.40
C ARG A 86 30.79 16.28 -24.57
N PRO A 87 31.91 16.78 -25.10
CA PRO A 87 31.88 17.58 -26.32
C PRO A 87 31.34 16.72 -27.47
N SER A 88 30.51 17.32 -28.32
CA SER A 88 30.01 16.64 -29.52
C SER A 88 31.18 16.29 -30.45
N PRO A 89 31.29 15.03 -30.93
CA PRO A 89 32.34 14.62 -31.87
C PRO A 89 32.37 15.52 -33.12
N GLN A 90 33.50 15.63 -33.81
CA GLN A 90 33.60 16.40 -35.06
C GLN A 90 33.19 15.56 -36.28
N ASP A 91 33.50 14.27 -36.27
CA ASP A 91 33.15 13.32 -37.33
C ASP A 91 31.63 13.10 -37.41
N LEU A 92 31.10 13.04 -38.64
CA LEU A 92 29.66 12.91 -38.89
C LEU A 92 29.09 11.57 -38.40
N ALA A 93 29.79 10.45 -38.63
CA ALA A 93 29.31 9.13 -38.20
C ALA A 93 29.38 8.98 -36.68
N GLU A 94 30.38 9.56 -36.02
CA GLU A 94 30.46 9.62 -34.56
C GLU A 94 29.41 10.54 -33.95
N ARG A 95 29.08 11.67 -34.59
CA ARG A 95 27.97 12.55 -34.18
C ARG A 95 26.63 11.84 -34.19
N GLU A 96 26.33 11.08 -35.24
CA GLU A 96 25.07 10.32 -35.32
C GLU A 96 24.95 9.29 -34.20
N LYS A 97 26.04 8.55 -33.92
CA LYS A 97 26.11 7.61 -32.79
C LYS A 97 25.93 8.30 -31.45
N PHE A 98 26.58 9.45 -31.25
CA PHE A 98 26.48 10.25 -30.04
C PHE A 98 25.04 10.74 -29.81
N GLN A 99 24.40 11.29 -30.84
CA GLN A 99 23.00 11.73 -30.76
C GLN A 99 22.03 10.58 -30.48
N LYS A 100 22.28 9.41 -31.07
CA LYS A 100 21.51 8.20 -30.74
C LYS A 100 21.67 7.82 -29.28
N ALA A 101 22.90 7.78 -28.77
CA ALA A 101 23.17 7.48 -27.36
C ALA A 101 22.49 8.47 -26.41
N LEU A 102 22.49 9.77 -26.72
CA LEU A 102 21.75 10.78 -25.95
C LEU A 102 20.24 10.52 -25.94
N ARG A 103 19.64 10.21 -27.10
CA ARG A 103 18.20 9.87 -27.19
C ARG A 103 17.86 8.62 -26.40
N ASP A 104 18.70 7.58 -26.49
CA ASP A 104 18.50 6.32 -25.77
C ASP A 104 18.62 6.53 -24.25
N ALA A 105 19.61 7.33 -23.80
CA ALA A 105 19.76 7.69 -22.39
C ALA A 105 18.58 8.53 -21.86
N GLY A 106 18.10 9.51 -22.65
CA GLY A 106 16.92 10.30 -22.31
C GLY A 106 15.66 9.44 -22.18
N THR A 107 15.47 8.49 -23.09
CA THR A 107 14.37 7.51 -23.04
C THR A 107 14.49 6.60 -21.82
N GLY A 108 15.71 6.16 -21.48
CA GLY A 108 15.99 5.41 -20.26
C GLY A 108 15.60 6.17 -18.99
N LEU A 109 15.95 7.45 -18.90
CA LEU A 109 15.55 8.31 -17.78
C LEU A 109 14.03 8.51 -17.71
N GLN A 110 13.35 8.66 -18.85
CA GLN A 110 11.89 8.75 -18.92
C GLN A 110 11.20 7.50 -18.37
N HIS A 111 11.69 6.31 -18.74
CA HIS A 111 11.16 5.04 -18.22
C HIS A 111 11.42 4.87 -16.72
N ALA A 112 12.62 5.20 -16.25
CA ALA A 112 12.95 5.16 -14.83
C ALA A 112 12.09 6.15 -14.01
N SER A 113 11.89 7.35 -14.53
CA SER A 113 11.03 8.38 -13.92
C SER A 113 9.59 7.92 -13.82
N LEU A 114 9.04 7.34 -14.89
CA LEU A 114 7.67 6.81 -14.88
C LEU A 114 7.50 5.69 -13.84
N ALA A 115 8.46 4.77 -13.75
CA ALA A 115 8.44 3.68 -12.77
C ALA A 115 8.50 4.22 -11.32
N ALA A 116 9.38 5.19 -11.06
CA ALA A 116 9.52 5.83 -9.75
C ALA A 116 8.26 6.62 -9.36
N ARG A 117 7.70 7.40 -10.29
CA ARG A 117 6.45 8.15 -10.09
C ARG A 117 5.28 7.24 -9.75
N ARG A 118 5.18 6.10 -10.45
CA ARG A 118 4.17 5.06 -10.21
C ARG A 118 4.23 4.48 -8.78
N LEU A 119 5.42 4.32 -8.21
CA LEU A 119 5.60 3.88 -6.82
C LEU A 119 5.26 4.99 -5.81
N ALA A 120 5.70 6.21 -6.06
CA ALA A 120 5.39 7.37 -5.23
C ALA A 120 3.88 7.62 -5.15
N LEU A 121 3.20 7.52 -6.31
CA LEU A 121 1.76 7.73 -6.47
C LEU A 121 0.97 6.42 -6.50
N ARG A 122 1.45 5.36 -5.84
CA ARG A 122 0.84 4.01 -5.83
C ARG A 122 -0.65 3.93 -5.49
N HIS A 123 -1.18 4.98 -4.84
CA HIS A 123 -2.58 5.10 -4.45
C HIS A 123 -3.49 5.66 -5.56
N ILE A 124 -2.91 6.11 -6.67
CA ILE A 124 -3.59 6.59 -7.87
C ILE A 124 -3.62 5.44 -8.89
N PRO A 125 -4.72 5.24 -9.64
CA PRO A 125 -4.77 4.24 -10.69
C PRO A 125 -3.63 4.39 -11.71
N ALA A 126 -2.95 3.29 -12.03
CA ALA A 126 -1.75 3.27 -12.89
C ALA A 126 -1.97 3.93 -14.25
N ARG A 127 -3.17 3.75 -14.80
CA ARG A 127 -3.62 4.32 -16.09
C ARG A 127 -3.64 5.85 -16.12
N LEU A 128 -3.72 6.50 -14.95
CA LEU A 128 -3.69 7.96 -14.83
C LEU A 128 -2.26 8.49 -14.67
N ILE A 129 -1.28 7.61 -14.46
CA ILE A 129 0.13 7.97 -14.27
C ILE A 129 0.89 7.66 -15.56
N THR A 130 0.89 8.65 -16.46
CA THR A 130 1.53 8.55 -17.78
C THR A 130 2.70 9.50 -17.98
N ASP A 131 2.86 10.49 -17.07
CA ASP A 131 3.93 11.48 -17.16
C ASP A 131 5.31 10.83 -16.95
N THR A 132 6.22 11.07 -17.88
CA THR A 132 7.60 10.57 -17.90
C THR A 132 8.65 11.63 -17.59
N THR A 133 8.24 12.85 -17.23
CA THR A 133 9.16 13.91 -16.81
C THR A 133 9.84 13.58 -15.49
N VAL A 134 10.89 14.33 -15.16
CA VAL A 134 11.62 14.21 -13.90
C VAL A 134 10.65 14.33 -12.70
N LEU A 135 10.92 13.57 -11.64
CA LEU A 135 10.09 13.58 -10.45
C LEU A 135 10.13 14.94 -9.75
N SER A 136 8.99 15.35 -9.21
CA SER A 136 8.93 16.47 -8.28
C SER A 136 9.63 16.12 -6.96
N THR A 137 9.99 17.16 -6.19
CA THR A 137 10.58 16.99 -4.86
C THR A 137 9.68 16.20 -3.92
N GLN A 138 8.36 16.38 -4.04
CA GLN A 138 7.38 15.66 -3.26
C GLN A 138 7.31 14.18 -3.64
N GLU A 139 7.28 13.85 -4.94
CA GLU A 139 7.26 12.45 -5.41
C GLU A 139 8.52 11.70 -4.94
N LEU A 140 9.67 12.36 -5.01
CA LEU A 140 10.93 11.79 -4.55
C LEU A 140 10.95 11.58 -3.02
N ALA A 141 10.37 12.51 -2.26
CA ALA A 141 10.21 12.37 -0.81
C ALA A 141 9.29 11.19 -0.47
N GLU A 142 8.16 11.05 -1.16
CA GLU A 142 7.22 9.92 -0.99
C GLU A 142 7.91 8.57 -1.24
N LEU A 143 8.72 8.47 -2.30
CA LEU A 143 9.45 7.25 -2.63
C LEU A 143 10.49 6.89 -1.57
N ARG A 144 11.22 7.87 -1.05
CA ARG A 144 12.27 7.69 -0.03
C ARG A 144 11.73 7.26 1.33
N LEU A 145 10.44 7.42 1.59
CA LEU A 145 9.79 6.97 2.82
C LEU A 145 9.51 5.46 2.83
N LEU A 146 9.62 4.79 1.67
CA LEU A 146 9.43 3.34 1.56
C LEU A 146 10.70 2.58 1.97
N LYS A 147 11.06 2.66 3.25
CA LYS A 147 12.23 1.99 3.85
C LYS A 147 11.82 0.90 4.86
N PRO A 148 12.67 -0.11 5.14
CA PRO A 148 12.34 -1.23 6.02
C PRO A 148 12.31 -0.81 7.50
N THR A 149 11.25 -0.09 7.87
CA THR A 149 10.79 0.15 9.25
C THR A 149 9.27 0.23 9.21
N PHE A 150 8.59 -0.90 9.44
CA PHE A 150 7.15 -0.97 9.24
C PHE A 150 6.40 -0.48 10.48
N HIS A 151 6.40 0.84 10.66
CA HIS A 151 5.59 1.51 11.67
C HIS A 151 4.24 1.88 11.05
N LEU A 152 3.18 1.24 11.55
CA LEU A 152 1.84 1.33 10.99
C LEU A 152 0.90 2.06 11.92
N CYS A 153 -0.08 2.79 11.38
CA CYS A 153 -1.21 3.22 12.20
C CYS A 153 -2.05 2.01 12.64
N TYR A 154 -2.85 2.19 13.69
CA TYR A 154 -3.69 1.14 14.26
C TYR A 154 -4.49 0.33 13.23
N VAL A 155 -5.18 1.03 12.32
CA VAL A 155 -6.02 0.40 11.28
C VAL A 155 -5.16 -0.42 10.30
N CYS A 156 -4.06 0.16 9.79
CA CYS A 156 -3.16 -0.58 8.89
C CYS A 156 -2.54 -1.79 9.59
N HIS A 157 -2.13 -1.65 10.85
CA HIS A 157 -1.57 -2.76 11.61
C HIS A 157 -2.58 -3.92 11.68
N ALA A 158 -3.85 -3.65 12.00
CA ALA A 158 -4.89 -4.69 12.05
C ALA A 158 -5.09 -5.40 10.70
N TRP A 159 -4.94 -4.70 9.56
CA TRP A 159 -4.99 -5.35 8.25
C TRP A 159 -3.83 -6.35 8.05
N HIS A 160 -2.65 -6.05 8.59
CA HIS A 160 -1.48 -6.92 8.58
C HIS A 160 -1.43 -7.90 9.77
N ALA A 161 -2.47 -7.95 10.60
CA ALA A 161 -2.51 -8.76 11.81
C ALA A 161 -3.94 -9.28 12.01
N LEU A 162 -4.44 -10.03 11.01
CA LEU A 162 -5.85 -10.44 10.96
C LEU A 162 -6.30 -11.34 12.12
N ASN A 163 -5.38 -12.02 12.79
CA ASN A 163 -5.62 -12.80 14.01
C ASN A 163 -5.31 -12.01 15.30
N GLY A 164 -5.11 -10.69 15.21
CA GLY A 164 -4.99 -9.80 16.36
C GLY A 164 -6.35 -9.37 16.91
N PHE A 165 -6.36 -8.88 18.15
CA PHE A 165 -7.58 -8.44 18.83
C PHE A 165 -8.39 -7.42 18.00
N ALA A 166 -7.72 -6.38 17.50
CA ALA A 166 -8.38 -5.31 16.73
C ALA A 166 -9.12 -5.87 15.51
N ALA A 167 -8.44 -6.70 14.73
CA ALA A 167 -9.01 -7.33 13.54
C ALA A 167 -10.16 -8.27 13.89
N ALA A 168 -10.09 -9.00 15.00
CA ALA A 168 -11.15 -9.91 15.44
C ALA A 168 -12.49 -9.20 15.71
N GLN A 169 -12.48 -7.91 16.05
CA GLN A 169 -13.69 -7.10 16.21
C GLN A 169 -14.22 -6.51 14.90
N GLY A 170 -13.47 -6.65 13.81
CA GLY A 170 -13.81 -6.13 12.49
C GLY A 170 -14.56 -7.13 11.61
N SER A 171 -14.73 -6.76 10.34
CA SER A 171 -15.24 -7.67 9.31
C SER A 171 -14.53 -7.44 7.99
N MET A 172 -14.30 -8.52 7.26
CA MET A 172 -13.84 -8.43 5.88
C MET A 172 -15.01 -8.00 4.99
N VAL A 173 -14.73 -7.15 4.00
CA VAL A 173 -15.69 -6.64 3.02
C VAL A 173 -15.06 -6.55 1.63
N TRP A 174 -15.87 -6.37 0.59
CA TRP A 174 -15.38 -6.28 -0.79
C TRP A 174 -15.58 -4.89 -1.42
N PHE A 175 -14.48 -4.23 -1.75
CA PHE A 175 -14.37 -2.93 -2.40
C PHE A 175 -13.34 -2.98 -3.56
N PRO A 176 -13.69 -3.57 -4.71
CA PRO A 176 -12.77 -3.73 -5.84
C PRO A 176 -12.33 -2.38 -6.47
N ASP A 177 -13.19 -1.37 -6.38
CA ASP A 177 -12.98 -0.08 -7.04
C ASP A 177 -12.33 0.99 -6.15
N LEU A 178 -12.12 0.69 -4.87
CA LEU A 178 -11.50 1.63 -3.93
C LEU A 178 -10.08 1.21 -3.59
N HIS A 179 -9.16 2.16 -3.66
CA HIS A 179 -7.81 1.94 -3.17
C HIS A 179 -7.84 1.68 -1.65
N PRO A 180 -7.12 0.68 -1.12
CA PRO A 180 -7.23 0.34 0.30
C PRO A 180 -6.78 1.48 1.23
N ARG A 181 -5.84 2.35 0.83
CA ARG A 181 -5.55 3.63 1.52
C ARG A 181 -6.80 4.47 1.81
N SER A 182 -7.71 4.58 0.84
CA SER A 182 -8.95 5.35 1.00
C SER A 182 -9.90 4.67 1.98
N ILE A 183 -9.99 3.35 1.95
CA ILE A 183 -10.81 2.56 2.87
C ILE A 183 -10.29 2.72 4.30
N VAL A 184 -8.97 2.60 4.50
CA VAL A 184 -8.33 2.82 5.81
C VAL A 184 -8.61 4.24 6.33
N ALA A 185 -8.49 5.25 5.46
CA ALA A 185 -8.77 6.64 5.85
C ALA A 185 -10.23 6.86 6.24
N LEU A 186 -11.18 6.30 5.48
CA LEU A 186 -12.61 6.35 5.79
C LEU A 186 -12.91 5.63 7.10
N ASN A 187 -12.38 4.42 7.29
CA ASN A 187 -12.59 3.64 8.51
C ASN A 187 -12.03 4.37 9.74
N ARG A 188 -10.80 4.93 9.67
CA ARG A 188 -10.22 5.71 10.77
C ARG A 188 -11.08 6.93 11.10
N LYS A 189 -11.45 7.74 10.11
CA LYS A 189 -12.27 8.94 10.33
C LYS A 189 -13.63 8.60 10.94
N ALA A 190 -14.24 7.51 10.48
CA ALA A 190 -15.50 7.03 11.04
C ALA A 190 -15.34 6.57 12.49
N LEU A 191 -14.26 5.85 12.83
CA LEU A 191 -13.95 5.47 14.21
C LEU A 191 -13.73 6.70 15.09
N GLN A 192 -12.89 7.66 14.66
CA GLN A 192 -12.67 8.91 15.39
C GLN A 192 -13.97 9.66 15.66
N ALA A 193 -14.87 9.72 14.67
CA ALA A 193 -16.17 10.35 14.82
C ALA A 193 -17.05 9.65 15.88
N VAL A 194 -16.99 8.32 16.00
CA VAL A 194 -17.73 7.56 17.03
C VAL A 194 -17.28 7.89 18.45
N PHE A 195 -16.02 8.30 18.64
CA PHE A 195 -15.47 8.72 19.94
C PHE A 195 -15.52 10.25 20.16
N SER A 196 -16.21 10.99 19.29
CA SER A 196 -16.38 12.44 19.44
C SER A 196 -17.32 12.78 20.60
N ASN A 197 -17.12 13.95 21.21
CA ASN A 197 -18.05 14.52 22.19
C ASN A 197 -19.36 15.06 21.56
N SER A 198 -19.44 15.11 20.22
CA SER A 198 -20.63 15.63 19.53
C SER A 198 -21.57 14.49 19.08
N PRO A 199 -22.82 14.42 19.59
CA PRO A 199 -23.76 13.36 19.23
C PRO A 199 -24.09 13.31 17.73
N THR A 200 -24.07 14.44 17.03
CA THR A 200 -24.30 14.49 15.57
C THR A 200 -23.15 13.85 14.82
N VAL A 201 -21.91 14.15 15.21
CA VAL A 201 -20.69 13.54 14.63
C VAL A 201 -20.65 12.05 14.89
N VAL A 202 -21.00 11.62 16.12
CA VAL A 202 -21.09 10.19 16.46
C VAL A 202 -22.09 9.47 15.57
N ARG A 203 -23.27 10.06 15.32
CA ARG A 203 -24.29 9.47 14.45
C ARG A 203 -23.77 9.31 13.01
N GLU A 204 -23.11 10.32 12.46
CA GLU A 204 -22.54 10.24 11.11
C GLU A 204 -21.41 9.21 11.03
N GLY A 205 -20.52 9.14 12.03
CA GLY A 205 -19.49 8.11 12.13
C GLY A 205 -20.07 6.69 12.10
N ARG A 206 -21.13 6.44 12.89
CA ARG A 206 -21.84 5.15 12.90
C ARG A 206 -22.50 4.82 11.57
N LYS A 207 -23.07 5.81 10.87
CA LYS A 207 -23.65 5.61 9.53
C LYS A 207 -22.57 5.19 8.53
N VAL A 208 -21.42 5.87 8.52
CA VAL A 208 -20.30 5.51 7.63
C VAL A 208 -19.79 4.10 7.92
N LEU A 209 -19.58 3.73 9.19
CA LEU A 209 -19.19 2.35 9.55
C LEU A 209 -20.22 1.32 9.10
N THR A 210 -21.51 1.61 9.30
CA THR A 210 -22.59 0.72 8.87
C THR A 210 -22.58 0.52 7.36
N GLU A 211 -22.41 1.61 6.60
CA GLU A 211 -22.33 1.54 5.13
C GLU A 211 -21.13 0.72 4.66
N LEU A 212 -19.95 0.96 5.25
CA LEU A 212 -18.76 0.18 4.92
C LEU A 212 -18.96 -1.33 5.14
N LEU A 213 -19.65 -1.70 6.22
CA LEU A 213 -19.92 -3.11 6.59
C LEU A 213 -21.00 -3.78 5.74
N ARG A 214 -21.83 -3.04 5.00
CA ARG A 214 -22.85 -3.64 4.10
C ARG A 214 -22.24 -4.47 2.98
N HIS A 215 -20.98 -4.20 2.63
CA HIS A 215 -20.26 -4.87 1.55
C HIS A 215 -19.63 -6.23 1.94
N ARG A 216 -20.12 -6.86 3.03
CA ARG A 216 -19.65 -8.19 3.47
C ARG A 216 -20.28 -9.36 2.70
N LEU A 217 -21.53 -9.22 2.22
CA LEU A 217 -22.27 -10.31 1.57
C LEU A 217 -21.54 -10.90 0.34
N PRO A 218 -20.96 -10.08 -0.56
CA PRO A 218 -20.20 -10.61 -1.69
C PRO A 218 -18.99 -11.46 -1.29
N LEU A 219 -18.41 -11.24 -0.10
CA LEU A 219 -17.33 -12.10 0.40
C LEU A 219 -17.86 -13.43 0.93
N GLU A 220 -19.00 -13.42 1.60
CA GLU A 220 -19.61 -14.66 2.10
C GLU A 220 -19.92 -15.60 0.94
N GLU A 221 -20.48 -15.08 -0.15
CA GLU A 221 -20.74 -15.85 -1.37
C GLU A 221 -19.44 -16.37 -2.04
N ARG A 222 -18.38 -15.57 -2.04
CA ARG A 222 -17.12 -15.89 -2.74
C ARG A 222 -16.15 -16.76 -1.94
N PHE A 223 -16.09 -16.57 -0.62
CA PHE A 223 -15.09 -17.17 0.27
C PHE A 223 -15.70 -18.03 1.38
N GLY A 224 -17.04 -18.07 1.51
CA GLY A 224 -17.73 -18.83 2.56
C GLY A 224 -17.69 -18.20 3.94
N GLY A 225 -17.19 -16.96 4.06
CA GLY A 225 -17.08 -16.24 5.32
C GLY A 225 -16.49 -14.84 5.17
N TRP A 226 -16.63 -14.04 6.22
CA TRP A 226 -16.16 -12.65 6.30
C TRP A 226 -15.34 -12.37 7.57
N ARG A 227 -15.06 -13.40 8.38
CA ARG A 227 -14.32 -13.22 9.63
C ARG A 227 -12.83 -13.08 9.32
N PRO A 228 -12.13 -12.06 9.84
CA PRO A 228 -10.71 -11.86 9.59
C PRO A 228 -9.85 -13.09 9.94
N ALA A 229 -10.20 -13.81 11.01
CA ALA A 229 -9.51 -15.04 11.42
C ALA A 229 -9.54 -16.16 10.35
N ASP A 230 -10.63 -16.29 9.59
CA ASP A 230 -10.74 -17.33 8.55
C ASP A 230 -9.76 -17.03 7.39
N PHE A 231 -9.59 -15.76 7.04
CA PHE A 231 -8.62 -15.32 6.04
C PHE A 231 -7.19 -15.44 6.56
N ALA A 232 -6.94 -15.15 7.84
CA ALA A 232 -5.65 -15.40 8.48
C ALA A 232 -5.30 -16.90 8.40
N ASP A 233 -6.24 -17.77 8.77
CA ASP A 233 -6.06 -19.22 8.74
C ASP A 233 -5.83 -19.75 7.33
N ALA A 234 -6.53 -19.22 6.33
CA ALA A 234 -6.25 -19.50 4.93
C ALA A 234 -4.81 -19.08 4.57
N LEU A 235 -4.41 -17.84 4.83
CA LEU A 235 -3.04 -17.36 4.56
C LEU A 235 -1.96 -18.18 5.27
N ARG A 236 -2.24 -18.69 6.49
CA ARG A 236 -1.36 -19.57 7.26
C ARG A 236 -1.17 -20.93 6.60
N ARG A 237 -2.24 -21.55 6.11
CA ARG A 237 -2.21 -22.88 5.50
C ARG A 237 -1.55 -22.90 4.12
N PHE A 238 -1.52 -21.76 3.42
CA PHE A 238 -0.90 -21.66 2.09
C PHE A 238 0.62 -21.41 2.18
N PRO A 239 1.45 -22.19 1.43
CA PRO A 239 2.89 -21.97 1.36
C PRO A 239 3.24 -20.55 0.91
N PRO A 240 4.34 -19.94 1.40
CA PRO A 240 4.75 -18.59 1.01
C PRO A 240 4.81 -18.34 -0.51
N SER A 241 5.22 -19.35 -1.28
CA SER A 241 5.27 -19.30 -2.76
C SER A 241 3.89 -19.14 -3.41
N MET A 242 2.83 -19.69 -2.82
CA MET A 242 1.46 -19.66 -3.34
C MET A 242 0.62 -18.50 -2.79
N ARG A 243 1.13 -17.77 -1.79
CA ARG A 243 0.42 -16.60 -1.23
C ARG A 243 0.24 -15.47 -2.24
N GLY A 244 1.01 -15.43 -3.33
CA GLY A 244 0.80 -14.50 -4.44
C GLY A 244 -0.58 -14.66 -5.08
N GLU A 245 -0.90 -15.88 -5.53
CA GLU A 245 -2.19 -16.21 -6.15
C GLU A 245 -3.37 -16.02 -5.18
N LEU A 246 -3.18 -16.34 -3.90
CA LEU A 246 -4.21 -16.10 -2.89
C LEU A 246 -4.48 -14.60 -2.70
N ARG A 247 -3.43 -13.77 -2.65
CA ARG A 247 -3.58 -12.30 -2.58
C ARG A 247 -4.27 -11.74 -3.81
N GLU A 248 -3.98 -12.26 -5.01
CA GLU A 248 -4.69 -11.86 -6.23
C GLU A 248 -6.18 -12.19 -6.15
N LYS A 249 -6.55 -13.38 -5.65
CA LYS A 249 -7.96 -13.74 -5.41
C LYS A 249 -8.61 -12.80 -4.39
N MET A 250 -7.85 -12.33 -3.41
CA MET A 250 -8.28 -11.34 -2.41
C MET A 250 -8.25 -9.88 -2.90
N THR A 251 -8.06 -9.63 -4.21
CA THR A 251 -8.13 -8.25 -4.74
C THR A 251 -9.49 -7.61 -4.44
N GLY A 252 -9.44 -6.41 -3.87
CA GLY A 252 -10.62 -5.68 -3.40
C GLY A 252 -11.13 -6.11 -2.03
N VAL A 253 -10.55 -7.14 -1.40
CA VAL A 253 -10.89 -7.50 -0.03
C VAL A 253 -10.29 -6.47 0.93
N ALA A 254 -11.08 -6.00 1.88
CA ALA A 254 -10.72 -4.99 2.86
C ALA A 254 -11.16 -5.38 4.26
N LEU A 255 -10.45 -4.93 5.29
CA LEU A 255 -10.86 -5.07 6.69
C LEU A 255 -11.48 -3.76 7.17
N ILE A 256 -12.68 -3.83 7.72
CA ILE A 256 -13.35 -2.70 8.38
C ILE A 256 -13.36 -2.98 9.88
N LEU A 257 -12.67 -2.14 10.63
CA LEU A 257 -12.70 -2.19 12.09
C LEU A 257 -13.99 -1.54 12.60
N THR A 258 -14.57 -2.13 13.64
CA THR A 258 -15.69 -1.55 14.38
C THR A 258 -15.18 -0.76 15.57
N HIS A 259 -16.03 0.04 16.21
CA HIS A 259 -15.66 0.77 17.42
C HIS A 259 -15.17 -0.14 18.56
N ASP A 260 -15.63 -1.38 18.64
CA ASP A 260 -15.23 -2.34 19.69
C ASP A 260 -13.79 -2.81 19.53
N SER A 261 -13.19 -2.61 18.34
CA SER A 261 -11.76 -2.84 18.15
C SER A 261 -10.91 -1.89 18.99
N VAL A 262 -11.35 -0.65 19.18
CA VAL A 262 -10.52 0.44 19.71
C VAL A 262 -10.49 0.36 21.23
N THR A 263 -9.33 -0.04 21.78
CA THR A 263 -9.09 -0.12 23.23
C THR A 263 -8.67 1.22 23.83
N ASP A 264 -8.01 2.06 23.04
CA ASP A 264 -7.56 3.40 23.40
C ASP A 264 -7.81 4.36 22.24
N TRP A 265 -8.53 5.46 22.49
CA TRP A 265 -8.89 6.43 21.45
C TRP A 265 -7.66 7.15 20.88
N GLU A 266 -6.54 7.19 21.62
CA GLU A 266 -5.30 7.77 21.13
C GLU A 266 -4.71 6.98 19.96
N ASP A 267 -4.98 5.67 19.87
CA ASP A 267 -4.45 4.78 18.82
C ASP A 267 -4.95 5.15 17.42
N ILE A 268 -6.12 5.76 17.36
CA ILE A 268 -6.75 6.20 16.11
C ILE A 268 -6.62 7.71 15.91
N SER A 269 -5.93 8.43 16.79
CA SER A 269 -5.79 9.88 16.71
C SER A 269 -4.73 10.31 15.70
N GLU A 270 -5.08 11.31 14.88
CA GLU A 270 -4.13 11.98 13.98
C GLU A 270 -3.42 13.12 14.74
N THR A 271 -2.18 13.42 14.35
CA THR A 271 -1.51 14.65 14.81
C THR A 271 -2.14 15.88 14.13
N PRO A 272 -2.22 17.03 14.83
CA PRO A 272 -2.77 18.27 14.27
C PRO A 272 -2.06 18.73 13.00
#